data_AF-A0A7S2JHH5-F1
#
_entry.id   AF-A0A7S2JHH5-F1
#
_cell.length_a   1.000
_cell.length_b   1.000
_cell.length_c   1.000
_cell.angle_alpha   90.00
_cell.angle_beta   90.00
_cell.angle_gamma   90.00
#
_symmetry.space_group_name_H-M   'P 1'
#
loop_
_entity.id
_entity.type
_entity.pdbx_description
1 polymer ?
#
loop_
_entity_poly.entity_id
_entity_poly.type
_entity_poly.pdbx_seq_one_letter_code
_entity_poly.pdbx_strand_id
1 'polypeptide(L)'
;RRICPACRHSGGELVPFLRQLVLPTEEELRAPGALSWMADAFRLAAKHGEAETLAELSQLGCRLEEFDEDGTTPLLYIAVTEGHADVTRWLCQAGASVTRVTATGETPAHAASWRGDATALRLLIDCRADANAAEADGWTPLHSACTEGHVMAAQGLLDPGA
;
A
#
# COMPACT_ATOMS: atom_id res chain seq x y z
N ARG A 1 1.33 15.35 20.03
CA ARG A 1 1.17 15.01 18.60
C ARG A 1 2.25 15.74 17.82
N ARG A 2 3.43 15.15 17.64
CA ARG A 2 4.44 15.70 16.73
C ARG A 2 4.06 15.19 15.33
N ILE A 3 3.21 15.93 14.64
CA ILE A 3 2.97 15.72 13.21
C ILE A 3 4.30 16.09 12.54
N CYS A 4 4.88 15.18 11.75
CA CYS A 4 6.05 15.52 10.95
C CYS A 4 5.69 16.74 10.07
N PRO A 5 6.36 17.90 10.23
CA PRO A 5 6.02 19.11 9.48
C PRO A 5 6.13 18.93 7.96
N ALA A 6 6.96 17.98 7.51
CA ALA A 6 7.19 17.66 6.10
C ALA A 6 6.01 16.90 5.45
N CYS A 7 5.31 16.04 6.20
CA CYS A 7 4.14 15.29 5.68
C CYS A 7 2.96 16.20 5.27
N ARG A 8 3.00 17.49 5.64
CA ARG A 8 1.96 18.46 5.29
C ARG A 8 2.26 19.23 3.99
N HIS A 9 3.48 19.18 3.45
CA HIS A 9 3.89 20.12 2.40
C HIS A 9 4.64 19.55 1.18
N SER A 10 5.19 18.34 1.20
CA SER A 10 6.14 17.94 0.14
C SER A 10 5.70 16.71 -0.64
N GLY A 11 5.18 16.94 -1.85
CA GLY A 11 5.24 15.96 -2.93
C GLY A 11 6.63 15.99 -3.58
N GLY A 12 7.67 15.50 -2.87
CA GLY A 12 8.95 15.25 -3.56
C GLY A 12 10.23 15.04 -2.75
N GLU A 13 10.35 15.37 -1.46
CA GLU A 13 11.64 15.19 -0.75
C GLU A 13 11.48 14.81 0.72
N LEU A 14 10.73 13.74 1.02
CA LEU A 14 10.65 13.22 2.39
C LEU A 14 12.03 12.71 2.87
N VAL A 15 12.77 12.05 1.98
CA VAL A 15 14.04 11.37 2.28
C VAL A 15 15.19 12.33 2.64
N PRO A 16 15.51 13.39 1.86
CA PRO A 16 16.56 14.33 2.25
C PRO A 16 16.29 15.00 3.60
N PHE A 17 15.02 15.26 3.91
CA PHE A 17 14.60 15.81 5.20
C PHE A 17 14.74 14.79 6.34
N LEU A 18 14.31 13.54 6.14
CA LEU A 18 14.49 12.46 7.12
C LEU A 18 15.98 12.18 7.40
N ARG A 19 16.85 12.30 6.39
CA ARG A 19 18.31 12.19 6.53
C ARG A 19 18.96 13.37 7.27
N GLN A 20 18.33 14.56 7.24
CA GLN A 20 18.79 15.75 7.98
C GLN A 20 18.30 15.79 9.43
N LEU A 21 17.19 15.11 9.74
CA LEU A 21 16.80 14.87 11.11
C LEU A 21 17.82 13.92 11.75
N VAL A 22 18.20 14.18 13.00
CA VAL A 22 18.87 13.17 13.82
C VAL A 22 17.92 11.99 13.86
N LEU A 23 18.29 10.90 13.18
CA LEU A 23 17.48 9.69 13.13
C LEU A 23 17.16 9.30 14.57
N PRO A 24 15.87 9.13 14.93
CA PRO A 24 15.52 8.73 16.27
C PRO A 24 16.25 7.42 16.58
N THR A 25 16.86 7.33 17.76
CA THR A 25 17.45 6.09 18.25
C THR A 25 16.40 4.96 18.25
N GLU A 26 16.81 3.68 18.24
CA GLU A 26 15.86 2.55 18.37
C GLU A 26 14.89 2.73 19.56
N GLU A 27 15.35 3.39 20.61
CA GLU A 27 14.57 3.71 21.81
C GLU A 27 13.52 4.80 21.56
N GLU A 28 13.84 5.83 20.76
CA GLU A 28 12.90 6.88 20.34
C GLU A 28 11.89 6.39 19.30
N LEU A 29 12.27 5.45 18.42
CA LEU A 29 11.35 4.76 17.50
C LEU A 29 10.30 3.93 18.25
N ARG A 30 10.66 3.41 19.43
CA ARG A 30 9.74 2.67 20.32
C ARG A 30 8.95 3.56 21.28
N ALA A 31 9.20 4.88 21.27
CA ALA A 31 8.51 5.79 22.18
C ALA A 31 7.02 5.97 21.79
N PRO A 32 6.10 6.12 22.76
CA PRO A 32 4.68 6.32 22.48
C PRO A 32 4.44 7.53 21.55
N GLY A 33 3.89 7.28 20.36
CA GLY A 33 3.59 8.31 19.37
C GLY A 33 4.65 8.52 18.28
N ALA A 34 5.80 7.84 18.33
CA ALA A 34 6.74 7.75 17.20
C ALA A 34 6.10 7.01 16.01
N LEU A 35 5.35 5.93 16.32
CA LEU A 35 4.59 5.13 15.35
C LEU A 35 3.64 5.98 14.48
N SER A 36 3.07 7.07 15.02
CA SER A 36 2.06 7.86 14.29
C SER A 36 2.62 8.65 13.11
N TRP A 37 3.77 9.33 13.24
CA TRP A 37 4.32 10.08 12.11
C TRP A 37 5.06 9.16 11.13
N MET A 38 5.59 8.03 11.61
CA MET A 38 6.21 7.00 10.77
C MET A 38 5.16 6.29 9.91
N ALA A 39 3.99 5.96 10.47
CA ALA A 39 2.85 5.46 9.71
C ALA A 39 2.44 6.44 8.60
N ASP A 40 2.39 7.74 8.94
CA ASP A 40 2.08 8.79 7.97
C ASP A 40 3.16 8.90 6.87
N ALA A 41 4.44 8.70 7.20
CA ALA A 41 5.53 8.68 6.23
C ALA A 41 5.42 7.48 5.27
N PHE A 42 5.16 6.27 5.77
CA PHE A 42 4.92 5.09 4.93
C PHE A 42 3.72 5.28 4.01
N ARG A 43 2.60 5.81 4.53
CA ARG A 43 1.40 6.10 3.72
C ARG A 43 1.68 7.14 2.64
N LEU A 44 2.41 8.20 2.98
CA LEU A 44 2.74 9.26 2.03
C LEU A 44 3.69 8.77 0.94
N ALA A 45 4.72 7.99 1.31
CA ALA A 45 5.62 7.36 0.35
C ALA A 45 4.87 6.40 -0.58
N ALA A 46 3.98 5.56 -0.02
CA ALA A 46 3.15 4.66 -0.82
C ALA A 46 2.20 5.42 -1.76
N LYS A 47 1.64 6.54 -1.30
CA LYS A 47 0.74 7.39 -2.09
C LYS A 47 1.45 8.13 -3.22
N HIS A 48 2.69 8.54 -3.02
CA HIS A 48 3.47 9.32 -3.99
C HIS A 48 4.39 8.48 -4.88
N GLY A 49 4.44 7.16 -4.69
CA GLY A 49 5.27 6.29 -5.52
C GLY A 49 6.74 6.26 -5.11
N GLU A 50 7.06 6.59 -3.86
CA GLU A 50 8.43 6.71 -3.40
C GLU A 50 8.98 5.38 -2.85
N ALA A 51 9.27 4.42 -3.73
CA ALA A 51 9.77 3.10 -3.32
C ALA A 51 11.13 3.16 -2.59
N GLU A 52 12.00 4.09 -2.96
CA GLU A 52 13.28 4.32 -2.27
C GLU A 52 13.08 4.80 -0.83
N THR A 53 12.13 5.71 -0.60
CA THR A 53 11.73 6.17 0.72
C THR A 53 11.27 5.01 1.59
N LEU A 54 10.46 4.09 1.05
CA LEU A 54 10.01 2.91 1.78
C LEU A 54 11.17 1.97 2.14
N ALA A 55 12.11 1.76 1.21
CA ALA A 55 13.30 0.97 1.46
C ALA A 55 14.19 1.55 2.57
N GLU A 56 14.40 2.87 2.56
CA GLU A 56 15.15 3.57 3.60
C GLU A 56 14.45 3.50 4.96
N LEU A 57 13.15 3.75 5.01
CA LEU A 57 12.36 3.63 6.24
C LEU A 57 12.45 2.21 6.84
N SER A 58 12.45 1.17 5.99
CA SER A 58 12.63 -0.21 6.44
C SER A 58 14.03 -0.48 7.01
N GLN A 59 15.08 0.07 6.41
CA GLN A 59 16.46 -0.03 6.92
C GLN A 59 16.64 0.63 8.29
N LEU A 60 15.80 1.61 8.63
CA LEU A 60 15.79 2.25 9.95
C LEU A 60 15.13 1.38 11.04
N GLY A 61 14.78 0.13 10.73
CA GLY A 61 14.18 -0.81 11.69
C GLY A 61 12.66 -0.71 11.79
N CYS A 62 12.01 0.05 10.91
CA CYS A 62 10.55 0.16 10.87
C CYS A 62 9.96 -1.11 10.24
N ARG A 63 9.02 -1.74 10.94
CA ARG A 63 8.32 -2.93 10.45
C ARG A 63 7.04 -2.52 9.74
N LEU A 64 6.82 -3.07 8.55
CA LEU A 64 5.67 -2.75 7.73
C LEU A 64 4.35 -3.19 8.42
N GLU A 65 4.39 -4.31 9.13
CA GLU A 65 3.24 -4.92 9.80
C GLU A 65 2.64 -4.00 10.87
N GLU A 66 3.47 -3.18 11.53
CA GLU A 66 3.04 -2.23 12.57
C GLU A 66 2.11 -1.15 12.01
N PHE A 67 2.16 -0.86 10.71
CA PHE A 67 1.37 0.19 10.07
C PHE A 67 0.13 -0.33 9.35
N ASP A 68 0.11 -1.63 9.05
CA ASP A 68 -1.04 -2.34 8.51
C ASP A 68 -2.05 -2.76 9.61
N GLU A 69 -1.72 -2.58 10.90
CA GLU A 69 -2.54 -2.97 12.05
C GLU A 69 -3.58 -1.93 12.51
N ASP A 70 -3.37 -0.63 12.24
CA ASP A 70 -4.12 0.49 12.83
C ASP A 70 -5.53 0.75 12.25
N GLY A 71 -6.12 -0.20 11.51
CA GLY A 71 -7.46 -0.04 10.92
C GLY A 71 -7.56 1.09 9.88
N THR A 72 -6.42 1.58 9.38
CA THR A 72 -6.34 2.54 8.27
C THR A 72 -6.26 1.77 6.95
N THR A 73 -6.59 2.42 5.83
CA THR A 73 -6.42 1.88 4.48
C THR A 73 -5.04 1.22 4.31
N PRO A 74 -4.97 -0.06 3.90
CA PRO A 74 -3.71 -0.79 3.79
C PRO A 74 -2.73 -0.12 2.82
N LEU A 75 -1.42 -0.15 3.11
CA LEU A 75 -0.41 0.49 2.26
C LEU A 75 -0.43 -0.05 0.83
N LEU A 76 -0.63 -1.36 0.68
CA LEU A 76 -0.73 -2.02 -0.61
C LEU A 76 -1.97 -1.55 -1.40
N TYR A 77 -3.09 -1.30 -0.72
CA TYR A 77 -4.28 -0.73 -1.34
C TYR A 77 -4.02 0.70 -1.85
N ILE A 78 -3.36 1.54 -1.05
CA ILE A 78 -3.00 2.91 -1.43
C ILE A 78 -2.12 2.90 -2.68
N ALA A 79 -1.04 2.12 -2.68
CA ALA A 79 -0.09 2.04 -3.80
C ALA A 79 -0.78 1.63 -5.10
N VAL A 80 -1.65 0.63 -5.04
CA VAL A 80 -2.41 0.15 -6.19
C VAL A 80 -3.44 1.18 -6.66
N THR A 81 -4.15 1.82 -5.72
CA THR A 81 -5.14 2.87 -6.02
C THR A 81 -4.51 4.09 -6.67
N GLU A 82 -3.24 4.38 -6.37
CA GLU A 82 -2.48 5.48 -6.98
C GLU A 82 -1.72 5.03 -8.25
N GLY A 83 -1.51 3.73 -8.44
CA GLY A 83 -0.95 3.15 -9.67
C GLY A 83 0.56 2.98 -9.66
N HIS A 84 1.16 2.97 -8.47
CA HIS A 84 2.61 2.93 -8.30
C HIS A 84 3.09 1.48 -8.28
N ALA A 85 3.24 0.88 -9.47
CA ALA A 85 3.58 -0.54 -9.61
C ALA A 85 4.94 -0.92 -9.00
N ASP A 86 5.89 0.01 -8.93
CA ASP A 86 7.17 -0.11 -8.24
C ASP A 86 6.99 -0.22 -6.72
N VAL A 87 6.19 0.67 -6.14
CA VAL A 87 5.79 0.60 -4.72
C VAL A 87 4.99 -0.66 -4.43
N THR A 88 4.00 -1.02 -5.26
CA THR A 88 3.23 -2.27 -5.10
C THR A 88 4.15 -3.48 -5.06
N ARG A 89 5.12 -3.56 -5.99
CA ARG A 89 6.11 -4.63 -6.02
C ARG A 89 6.99 -4.64 -4.77
N TRP A 90 7.47 -3.48 -4.35
CA TRP A 90 8.28 -3.36 -3.14
C TRP A 90 7.51 -3.82 -1.90
N LEU A 91 6.28 -3.35 -1.72
CA LEU A 91 5.41 -3.73 -0.60
C LEU A 91 5.16 -5.23 -0.56
N CYS A 92 4.84 -5.84 -1.71
CA CYS A 92 4.73 -7.30 -1.83
C CYS A 92 6.00 -8.04 -1.38
N GLN A 93 7.17 -7.58 -1.83
CA GLN A 93 8.46 -8.20 -1.47
C GLN A 93 8.81 -7.99 -0.01
N ALA A 94 8.40 -6.86 0.57
CA ALA A 94 8.54 -6.52 1.97
C ALA A 94 7.55 -7.24 2.90
N GLY A 95 6.67 -8.10 2.36
CA GLY A 95 5.73 -8.90 3.15
C GLY A 95 4.43 -8.18 3.52
N ALA A 96 4.06 -7.13 2.77
CA ALA A 96 2.77 -6.46 2.95
C ALA A 96 1.61 -7.43 2.93
N SER A 97 0.64 -7.23 3.83
CA SER A 97 -0.50 -8.13 3.91
C SER A 97 -1.44 -7.91 2.73
N VAL A 98 -1.51 -8.91 1.85
CA VAL A 98 -2.44 -8.92 0.71
C VAL A 98 -3.90 -9.20 1.11
N THR A 99 -4.11 -9.66 2.34
CA THR A 99 -5.44 -10.01 2.88
C THR A 99 -6.10 -8.86 3.64
N ARG A 100 -5.37 -7.76 3.90
CA ARG A 100 -5.95 -6.58 4.55
C ARG A 100 -6.91 -5.89 3.60
N VAL A 101 -8.02 -5.42 4.16
CA VAL A 101 -9.09 -4.74 3.43
C VAL A 101 -9.31 -3.33 3.97
N THR A 102 -9.91 -2.48 3.15
CA THR A 102 -10.41 -1.16 3.58
C THR A 102 -11.59 -1.30 4.55
N ALA A 103 -12.07 -0.18 5.10
CA ALA A 103 -13.26 -0.16 5.95
C ALA A 103 -14.54 -0.63 5.22
N THR A 104 -14.55 -0.55 3.89
CA THR A 104 -15.63 -1.04 3.01
C THR A 104 -15.48 -2.51 2.64
N GLY A 105 -14.36 -3.15 2.99
CA GLY A 105 -14.08 -4.54 2.65
C GLY A 105 -13.31 -4.74 1.34
N GLU A 106 -12.86 -3.66 0.70
CA GLU A 106 -12.16 -3.73 -0.57
C GLU A 106 -10.71 -4.22 -0.37
N THR A 107 -10.29 -5.17 -1.19
CA THR A 107 -8.89 -5.62 -1.28
C THR A 107 -8.10 -4.80 -2.30
N PRO A 108 -6.76 -4.85 -2.31
CA PRO A 108 -5.96 -4.27 -3.39
C PRO A 108 -6.37 -4.78 -4.79
N ALA A 109 -6.89 -6.01 -4.89
CA ALA A 109 -7.39 -6.54 -6.17
C ALA A 109 -8.65 -5.79 -6.66
N HIS A 110 -9.54 -5.35 -5.75
CA HIS A 110 -10.66 -4.48 -6.10
C HIS A 110 -10.17 -3.17 -6.70
N ALA A 111 -9.20 -2.52 -6.06
CA ALA A 111 -8.60 -1.27 -6.55
C ALA A 111 -7.94 -1.44 -7.93
N ALA A 112 -7.13 -2.50 -8.12
CA ALA A 112 -6.49 -2.77 -9.40
C ALA A 112 -7.53 -3.00 -10.52
N SER A 113 -8.61 -3.71 -10.19
CA SER A 113 -9.70 -4.01 -11.12
C SER A 113 -10.51 -2.79 -11.50
N TRP A 114 -10.85 -1.94 -10.52
CA TRP A 114 -11.53 -0.67 -10.75
C TRP A 114 -10.69 0.27 -11.62
N ARG A 115 -9.36 0.23 -11.51
CA ARG A 115 -8.44 0.99 -12.38
C ARG A 115 -8.18 0.35 -13.74
N GLY A 116 -8.57 -0.91 -13.94
CA GLY A 116 -8.23 -1.68 -15.13
C GLY A 116 -6.74 -2.04 -15.23
N ASP A 117 -6.01 -2.02 -14.11
CA ASP A 117 -4.57 -2.28 -14.07
C ASP A 117 -4.30 -3.79 -14.01
N ALA A 118 -4.28 -4.42 -15.18
CA ALA A 118 -3.96 -5.83 -15.32
C ALA A 118 -2.54 -6.18 -14.83
N THR A 119 -1.61 -5.22 -14.83
CA THR A 119 -0.24 -5.45 -14.34
C THR A 119 -0.21 -5.52 -12.82
N ALA A 120 -0.89 -4.58 -12.15
CA ALA A 120 -1.07 -4.62 -10.70
C ALA A 120 -1.82 -5.88 -10.26
N LEU A 121 -2.87 -6.29 -10.99
CA LEU A 121 -3.57 -7.55 -10.72
C LEU A 121 -2.63 -8.75 -10.78
N ARG A 122 -1.82 -8.88 -11.83
CA ARG A 122 -0.85 -9.97 -11.95
C ARG A 122 0.14 -9.97 -10.79
N LEU A 123 0.69 -8.79 -10.45
CA LEU A 123 1.60 -8.65 -9.31
C LEU A 123 0.93 -9.11 -8.01
N LEU A 124 -0.30 -8.66 -7.74
CA LEU A 124 -1.04 -9.05 -6.53
C LEU A 124 -1.29 -10.56 -6.47
N ILE A 125 -1.69 -11.18 -7.59
CA ILE A 125 -1.88 -12.63 -7.70
C ILE A 125 -0.56 -13.37 -7.45
N ASP A 126 0.55 -12.90 -8.00
CA ASP A 126 1.89 -13.46 -7.75
C ASP A 126 2.26 -13.36 -6.25
N CYS A 127 1.76 -12.33 -5.57
CA CYS A 127 1.87 -12.15 -4.11
C CYS A 127 0.81 -12.94 -3.30
N ARG A 128 0.06 -13.84 -3.96
CA ARG A 128 -1.02 -14.66 -3.36
C ARG A 128 -2.21 -13.87 -2.83
N ALA A 129 -2.51 -12.71 -3.41
CA ALA A 129 -3.79 -12.04 -3.18
C ALA A 129 -4.93 -12.90 -3.74
N ASP A 130 -6.06 -12.93 -3.04
CA ASP A 130 -7.26 -13.61 -3.52
C ASP A 130 -7.95 -12.73 -4.59
N ALA A 131 -7.85 -13.14 -5.85
CA ALA A 131 -8.50 -12.44 -6.97
C ALA A 131 -10.04 -12.56 -6.95
N ASN A 132 -10.56 -13.50 -6.16
CA ASN A 132 -11.99 -13.75 -5.99
C ASN A 132 -12.51 -13.24 -4.65
N ALA A 133 -11.71 -12.46 -3.92
CA ALA A 133 -12.12 -11.88 -2.64
C ALA A 133 -13.46 -11.17 -2.80
N ALA A 134 -14.40 -11.46 -1.91
CA ALA A 134 -15.73 -10.87 -1.94
C ALA A 134 -15.94 -9.91 -0.77
N GLU A 135 -16.49 -8.74 -1.06
CA GLU A 135 -17.04 -7.81 -0.08
C GLU A 135 -18.28 -8.42 0.61
N ALA A 136 -18.80 -7.74 1.64
CA ALA A 136 -19.91 -8.26 2.45
C ALA A 136 -21.21 -8.49 1.65
N ASP A 137 -21.40 -7.78 0.55
CA ASP A 137 -22.55 -7.92 -0.36
C ASP A 137 -22.28 -8.87 -1.53
N GLY A 138 -21.09 -9.49 -1.59
CA GLY A 138 -20.67 -10.38 -2.67
C GLY A 138 -20.01 -9.66 -3.86
N TRP A 139 -19.74 -8.36 -3.77
CA TRP A 139 -18.97 -7.64 -4.78
C TRP A 139 -17.53 -8.18 -4.85
N THR A 140 -16.97 -8.30 -6.06
CA THR A 140 -15.65 -8.94 -6.29
C THR A 140 -14.81 -8.06 -7.21
N PRO A 141 -13.48 -8.29 -7.29
CA PRO A 141 -12.63 -7.60 -8.26
C PRO A 141 -13.16 -7.71 -9.70
N LEU A 142 -13.73 -8.85 -10.08
CA LEU A 142 -14.32 -9.05 -11.41
C LEU A 142 -15.56 -8.17 -11.63
N HIS A 143 -16.39 -7.96 -10.60
CA HIS A 143 -17.51 -7.03 -10.68
C HIS A 143 -17.01 -5.60 -10.94
N SER A 144 -15.95 -5.16 -10.26
CA SER A 144 -15.33 -3.85 -10.49
C SER A 144 -14.79 -3.71 -11.92
N ALA A 145 -14.02 -4.68 -12.41
CA ALA A 145 -13.48 -4.66 -13.77
C ALA A 145 -14.59 -4.65 -14.84
N CYS A 146 -15.66 -5.43 -14.64
CA CYS A 146 -16.79 -5.48 -15.58
C CYS A 146 -17.60 -4.18 -15.57
N THR A 147 -17.84 -3.60 -14.39
CA THR A 147 -18.62 -2.37 -14.23
C THR A 147 -17.95 -1.19 -14.94
N GLU A 148 -16.62 -1.11 -14.86
CA GLU A 148 -15.82 -0.06 -15.51
C GLU A 148 -15.43 -0.42 -16.97
N GLY A 149 -15.81 -1.60 -17.47
CA GLY A 149 -15.52 -2.04 -18.85
C GLY A 149 -14.05 -2.39 -19.11
N HIS A 150 -13.28 -2.73 -18.08
CA HIS A 150 -11.87 -3.04 -18.17
C HIS A 150 -11.62 -4.49 -18.59
N VAL A 151 -11.75 -4.74 -19.90
CA VAL A 151 -11.66 -6.08 -20.51
C VAL A 151 -10.36 -6.82 -20.17
N MET A 152 -9.20 -6.14 -20.19
CA MET A 152 -7.91 -6.79 -19.89
C MET A 152 -7.80 -7.21 -18.42
N ALA A 153 -8.30 -6.37 -17.49
CA ALA A 153 -8.33 -6.71 -16.08
C ALA A 153 -9.30 -7.88 -15.80
N ALA A 154 -10.49 -7.84 -16.41
CA ALA A 154 -11.47 -8.93 -16.30
C ALA A 154 -10.92 -10.25 -16.84
N GLN A 155 -10.20 -10.23 -17.98
CA GLN A 155 -9.52 -11.41 -18.51
C GLN A 155 -8.44 -11.93 -17.54
N GLY A 156 -7.60 -11.03 -17.01
CA GLY A 156 -6.57 -11.41 -16.04
C GLY A 156 -7.12 -12.08 -14.78
N LEU A 157 -8.32 -11.70 -14.33
CA LEU A 157 -9.03 -12.30 -13.20
C LEU A 157 -9.69 -13.65 -13.53
N LEU A 158 -9.99 -13.91 -14.81
CA LEU A 158 -10.59 -15.16 -15.27
C LEU A 158 -9.54 -16.20 -15.67
N ASP A 159 -8.27 -15.80 -15.75
CA ASP A 159 -7.17 -16.72 -16.01
C ASP A 159 -7.11 -17.77 -14.88
N PRO A 160 -6.88 -19.06 -15.18
CA PRO A 160 -6.84 -20.14 -14.17
C PRO A 160 -5.77 -19.99 -13.07
N GLY A 161 -4.91 -18.98 -13.16
CA GLY A 161 -3.90 -18.65 -12.17
C GLY A 161 -4.28 -17.47 -11.26
N ALA A 162 -5.47 -16.89 -11.41
CA ALA A 162 -6.02 -15.86 -10.55
C ALA A 162 -6.75 -16.45 -9.33
#